data_AF-A0A7X7ZS58-F1
#
_entry.id   AF-A0A7X7ZS58-F1
#
_cell.length_a   1.000
_cell.length_b   1.000
_cell.length_c   1.000
_cell.angle_alpha   90.00
_cell.angle_beta   90.00
_cell.angle_gamma   90.00
#
_symmetry.space_group_name_H-M   'P 1'
#
loop_
_entity.id
_entity.type
_entity.pdbx_description
1 polymer ?
#
loop_
_entity_poly.entity_id
_entity_poly.type
_entity_poly.pdbx_seq_one_letter_code
_entity_poly.pdbx_strand_id
1 'polypeptide(L)'
;MTQEQRERKLRQEIHGLRVKKFHWTLNDFKFIIKGLGYGESLRALPEDRLTELKALLLKYRKHGRPQIFSFDRQGKYMFYLMKTAGWTESQLRAFTIQHYSKSHWNLLNKKERRAVIAMLQNYIKQNEKKAKNTTKKETSNGHTQNPQG
;
A
#
# COMPACT_ATOMS: atom_id res chain seq x y z
N MET A 1 37.07 -20.05 12.07
CA MET A 1 36.26 -20.11 10.84
C MET A 1 37.07 -19.52 9.70
N THR A 2 37.29 -20.28 8.62
CA THR A 2 38.09 -19.82 7.47
C THR A 2 37.33 -18.75 6.67
N GLN A 3 38.04 -17.97 5.85
CA GLN A 3 37.43 -16.97 4.96
C GLN A 3 36.36 -17.60 4.05
N GLU A 4 36.70 -18.73 3.43
CA GLU A 4 35.78 -19.46 2.55
C GLU A 4 34.50 -19.91 3.28
N GLN A 5 34.61 -20.32 4.55
CA GLN A 5 33.46 -20.67 5.38
C GLN A 5 32.58 -19.44 5.67
N ARG A 6 33.18 -18.28 5.95
CA ARG A 6 32.43 -17.03 6.21
C ARG A 6 31.72 -16.55 4.95
N GLU A 7 32.39 -16.54 3.81
CA GLU A 7 31.78 -16.20 2.53
C GLU A 7 30.65 -17.15 2.15
N ARG A 8 30.82 -18.47 2.38
CA ARG A 8 29.76 -19.46 2.15
C ARG A 8 28.53 -19.16 3.01
N LYS A 9 28.72 -18.80 4.28
CA LYS A 9 27.63 -18.39 5.17
C LYS A 9 26.94 -17.13 4.66
N LEU A 10 27.68 -16.09 4.28
CA LEU A 10 27.11 -14.86 3.72
C LEU A 10 26.29 -15.12 2.45
N ARG A 11 26.80 -15.95 1.54
CA ARG A 11 26.07 -16.36 0.32
C ARG A 11 24.75 -17.05 0.65
N GLN A 12 24.74 -17.94 1.65
CA GLN A 12 23.53 -18.63 2.10
C GLN A 12 22.53 -17.66 2.75
N GLU A 13 22.99 -16.71 3.56
CA GLU A 13 22.13 -15.71 4.19
C GLU A 13 21.50 -14.75 3.17
N ILE A 14 22.28 -14.28 2.20
CA ILE A 14 21.78 -13.47 1.08
C ILE A 14 20.74 -14.25 0.26
N HIS A 15 20.99 -15.54 0.01
CA HIS A 15 20.02 -16.42 -0.64
C HIS A 15 18.74 -16.58 0.18
N GLY A 16 18.86 -16.72 1.51
CA GLY A 16 17.75 -16.74 2.43
C GLY A 16 16.92 -15.46 2.37
N LEU A 17 17.56 -14.28 2.32
CA LEU A 17 16.88 -13.00 2.14
C LEU A 17 16.14 -12.92 0.80
N ARG A 18 16.77 -13.34 -0.30
CA ARG A 18 16.13 -13.40 -1.62
C ARG A 18 14.81 -14.17 -1.58
N VAL A 19 14.83 -15.39 -1.03
CA VAL A 19 13.65 -16.27 -0.99
C VAL A 19 12.64 -15.80 0.04
N LYS A 20 13.04 -15.71 1.32
CA LYS A 20 12.12 -15.54 2.44
C LYS A 20 11.64 -14.10 2.59
N LYS A 21 12.52 -13.11 2.41
CA LYS A 21 12.15 -11.70 2.49
C LYS A 21 11.56 -11.29 1.14
N PHE A 22 12.35 -11.33 0.07
CA PHE A 22 11.99 -10.70 -1.19
C PHE A 22 11.13 -11.53 -2.14
N HIS A 23 11.12 -12.86 -1.99
CA HIS A 23 10.42 -13.77 -2.91
C HIS A 23 10.82 -13.53 -4.38
N TRP A 24 12.08 -13.12 -4.61
CA TRP A 24 12.59 -12.89 -5.95
C TRP A 24 12.99 -14.20 -6.61
N THR A 25 12.71 -14.32 -7.91
CA THR A 25 13.25 -15.42 -8.70
C THR A 25 14.77 -15.29 -8.81
N LEU A 26 15.45 -16.35 -9.23
CA LEU A 26 16.90 -16.29 -9.43
C LEU A 26 17.27 -15.25 -10.50
N ASN A 27 16.47 -15.11 -11.56
CA ASN A 27 16.72 -14.16 -12.64
C ASN A 27 16.53 -12.71 -12.18
N ASP A 28 15.46 -12.42 -11.43
CA ASP A 28 15.24 -11.09 -10.85
C ASP A 28 16.39 -10.72 -9.92
N PHE A 29 16.82 -11.67 -9.08
CA PHE A 29 17.90 -11.43 -8.15
C PHE A 29 19.21 -11.11 -8.88
N LYS A 30 19.56 -11.87 -9.93
CA LYS A 30 20.72 -11.61 -10.78
C LYS A 30 20.65 -10.23 -11.44
N PHE A 31 19.48 -9.87 -11.98
CA PHE A 31 19.25 -8.55 -12.57
C PHE A 31 19.49 -7.42 -11.57
N ILE A 32 18.97 -7.57 -10.34
CA ILE A 32 19.10 -6.58 -9.27
C ILE A 32 20.57 -6.41 -8.84
N ILE A 33 21.27 -7.51 -8.53
CA ILE A 33 22.67 -7.40 -8.07
C ILE A 33 23.59 -6.88 -9.18
N LYS A 34 23.30 -7.19 -10.45
CA LYS A 34 24.00 -6.63 -11.60
C LYS A 34 23.76 -5.12 -11.70
N GLY A 35 22.50 -4.67 -11.58
CA GLY A 35 22.14 -3.26 -11.57
C GLY A 35 22.72 -2.46 -10.40
N LEU A 36 23.00 -3.12 -9.28
CA LEU A 36 23.69 -2.54 -8.12
C LEU A 36 25.23 -2.54 -8.23
N GLY A 37 25.80 -3.07 -9.31
CA GLY A 37 27.24 -3.11 -9.52
C GLY A 37 27.98 -4.26 -8.80
N TYR A 38 27.26 -5.29 -8.34
CA TYR A 38 27.84 -6.49 -7.72
C TYR A 38 28.06 -7.64 -8.72
N GLY A 39 27.89 -7.39 -10.01
CA GLY A 39 28.04 -8.39 -11.07
C GLY A 39 26.91 -9.43 -11.09
N GLU A 40 27.16 -10.58 -11.71
CA GLU A 40 26.11 -11.57 -12.01
C GLU A 40 26.06 -12.76 -11.02
N SER A 41 27.02 -12.83 -10.10
CA SER A 41 27.19 -14.00 -9.22
C SER A 41 27.77 -13.64 -7.86
N LEU A 42 27.13 -14.14 -6.80
CA LEU A 42 27.63 -14.02 -5.43
C LEU A 42 28.93 -14.80 -5.20
N ARG A 43 29.25 -15.80 -6.03
CA ARG A 43 30.50 -16.58 -5.91
C ARG A 43 31.73 -15.77 -6.32
N ALA A 44 31.54 -14.77 -7.18
CA ALA A 44 32.61 -13.90 -7.62
C ALA A 44 32.86 -12.73 -6.64
N LEU A 45 32.03 -12.60 -5.59
CA LEU A 45 32.13 -11.51 -4.64
C LEU A 45 33.03 -11.88 -3.45
N PRO A 46 34.00 -11.04 -3.09
CA PRO A 46 34.76 -11.17 -1.86
C PRO A 46 33.90 -10.88 -0.61
N GLU A 47 34.41 -11.27 0.56
CA GLU A 47 33.71 -11.21 1.85
C GLU A 47 33.14 -9.82 2.20
N ASP A 48 33.90 -8.76 1.93
CA ASP A 48 33.52 -7.36 2.13
C ASP A 48 32.30 -6.96 1.28
N ARG A 49 32.32 -7.30 -0.02
CA ARG A 49 31.23 -7.01 -0.95
C ARG A 49 29.97 -7.81 -0.63
N LEU A 50 30.14 -9.06 -0.18
CA LEU A 50 29.03 -9.88 0.32
C LEU A 50 28.40 -9.27 1.58
N THR A 51 29.22 -8.76 2.48
CA THR A 51 28.75 -8.11 3.72
C THR A 51 28.00 -6.82 3.42
N GLU A 52 28.54 -5.99 2.53
CA GLU A 52 27.91 -4.76 2.05
C GLU A 52 26.55 -5.05 1.39
N LEU A 53 26.52 -6.01 0.46
CA LEU A 53 25.29 -6.42 -0.22
C LEU A 53 24.24 -6.94 0.77
N LYS A 54 24.64 -7.76 1.75
CA LYS A 54 23.73 -8.24 2.80
C LYS A 54 23.18 -7.09 3.62
N ALA A 55 24.01 -6.13 4.04
CA ALA A 55 23.57 -4.96 4.79
C ALA A 55 22.60 -4.09 3.97
N LEU A 56 22.88 -3.90 2.68
CA LEU A 56 22.01 -3.20 1.75
C LEU A 56 20.66 -3.91 1.61
N LEU A 57 20.64 -5.23 1.43
CA LEU A 57 19.42 -6.04 1.37
C LEU A 57 18.65 -6.07 2.71
N LEU A 58 19.33 -5.97 3.85
CA LEU A 58 18.65 -5.86 5.14
C LEU A 58 17.97 -4.50 5.31
N LYS A 59 18.67 -3.41 4.96
CA LYS A 59 18.12 -2.04 4.93
C LYS A 59 17.04 -1.88 3.87
N TYR A 60 17.15 -2.61 2.76
CA TYR A 60 16.15 -2.62 1.70
C TYR A 60 14.86 -3.20 2.26
N ARG A 61 13.89 -2.31 2.45
CA ARG A 61 12.55 -2.67 2.87
C ARG A 61 11.87 -3.18 1.61
N LYS A 62 11.60 -4.49 1.54
CA LYS A 62 10.66 -5.02 0.56
C LYS A 62 9.41 -4.21 0.77
N HIS A 63 9.04 -3.40 -0.20
CA HIS A 63 7.88 -2.55 -0.10
C HIS A 63 6.65 -3.41 0.21
N GLY A 64 6.29 -3.48 1.49
CA GLY A 64 4.94 -3.82 1.94
C GLY A 64 3.97 -2.70 1.58
N ARG A 65 4.47 -1.50 1.27
CA ARG A 65 3.86 -0.49 0.40
C ARG A 65 5.00 0.28 -0.29
N PRO A 66 4.85 0.65 -1.57
CA PRO A 66 5.80 1.54 -2.20
C PRO A 66 5.89 2.85 -1.40
N GLN A 67 7.07 3.41 -1.25
CA GLN A 67 7.24 4.81 -0.79
C GLN A 67 6.79 5.82 -1.87
N ILE A 68 5.86 5.40 -2.73
CA ILE A 68 5.44 6.16 -3.91
C ILE A 68 4.37 7.18 -3.50
N PHE A 69 3.70 7.03 -2.35
CA PHE A 69 2.62 7.93 -1.95
C PHE A 69 2.61 8.30 -0.47
N SER A 70 3.58 9.11 -0.05
CA SER A 70 3.28 10.05 1.02
C SER A 70 2.16 10.96 0.50
N PHE A 71 0.95 10.74 0.98
CA PHE A 71 -0.12 11.69 0.76
C PHE A 71 0.35 13.05 1.29
N ASP A 72 0.21 14.08 0.46
CA ASP A 72 0.35 15.44 0.92
C ASP A 72 -0.71 15.76 1.99
N ARG A 73 -0.64 16.94 2.61
CA ARG A 73 -1.58 17.32 3.67
C ARG A 73 -3.05 17.13 3.24
N GLN A 74 -3.37 17.43 1.98
CA GLN A 74 -4.71 17.23 1.42
C GLN A 74 -5.01 15.76 1.13
N GLY A 75 -4.02 14.98 0.69
CA GLY A 75 -4.15 13.55 0.48
C GLY A 75 -4.43 12.79 1.77
N LYS A 76 -3.87 13.22 2.92
CA LYS A 76 -4.19 12.64 4.23
C LYS A 76 -5.66 12.86 4.59
N TYR A 77 -6.17 14.06 4.30
CA TYR A 77 -7.59 14.37 4.48
C TYR A 77 -8.47 13.57 3.52
N MET A 78 -8.09 13.47 2.24
CA MET A 78 -8.78 12.61 1.28
C MET A 78 -8.79 11.15 1.73
N PHE A 79 -7.66 10.63 2.24
CA PHE A 79 -7.55 9.26 2.73
C PHE A 79 -8.50 9.00 3.90
N TYR A 80 -8.61 9.94 4.84
CA TYR A 80 -9.59 9.90 5.91
C TYR A 80 -11.02 9.82 5.34
N LEU A 81 -11.38 10.70 4.40
CA LEU A 81 -12.71 10.69 3.77
C LEU A 81 -12.99 9.39 3.01
N MET A 82 -12.00 8.83 2.33
CA MET A 82 -12.11 7.55 1.63
C MET A 82 -12.47 6.43 2.61
N LYS A 83 -11.79 6.38 3.77
CA LYS A 83 -12.10 5.39 4.82
C LYS A 83 -13.50 5.59 5.38
N THR A 84 -13.89 6.82 5.69
CA THR A 84 -15.24 7.13 6.20
C THR A 84 -16.34 6.81 5.19
N ALA A 85 -16.05 6.97 3.88
CA ALA A 85 -16.97 6.58 2.81
C ALA A 85 -17.05 5.06 2.58
N GLY A 86 -16.24 4.26 3.29
CA GLY A 86 -16.16 2.80 3.13
C GLY A 86 -15.37 2.35 1.90
N TRP A 87 -14.57 3.22 1.30
CA TRP A 87 -13.77 2.91 0.12
C TRP A 87 -12.40 2.32 0.48
N THR A 88 -11.93 1.41 -0.37
CA THR A 88 -10.59 0.84 -0.35
C THR A 88 -9.63 1.67 -1.22
N GLU A 89 -8.32 1.55 -0.95
CA GLU A 89 -7.28 2.20 -1.78
C GLU A 89 -7.35 1.74 -3.24
N SER A 90 -7.66 0.46 -3.48
CA SER A 90 -7.84 -0.09 -4.83
C SER A 90 -8.99 0.55 -5.59
N GLN A 91 -10.12 0.80 -4.91
CA GLN A 91 -11.28 1.49 -5.51
C GLN A 91 -10.95 2.95 -5.84
N LEU A 92 -10.28 3.66 -4.93
CA LEU A 92 -9.80 5.02 -5.21
C LEU A 92 -8.83 5.04 -6.40
N ARG A 93 -7.89 4.10 -6.47
CA ARG A 93 -6.93 4.00 -7.56
C ARG A 93 -7.60 3.68 -8.90
N ALA A 94 -8.54 2.73 -8.91
CA ALA A 94 -9.32 2.41 -10.10
C ALA A 94 -10.09 3.65 -10.59
N PHE A 95 -10.70 4.39 -9.67
CA PHE A 95 -11.40 5.64 -9.98
C PHE A 95 -10.46 6.69 -10.59
N THR A 96 -9.28 6.93 -10.01
CA THR A 96 -8.36 7.94 -10.55
C THR A 96 -7.80 7.57 -11.93
N ILE A 97 -7.60 6.26 -12.17
CA ILE A 97 -7.19 5.76 -13.49
C ILE A 97 -8.32 5.94 -14.50
N GLN A 98 -9.55 5.55 -14.15
CA GLN A 98 -10.69 5.62 -15.06
C GLN A 98 -11.10 7.05 -15.40
N HIS A 99 -11.13 7.95 -14.41
CA HIS A 99 -11.67 9.31 -14.60
C HIS A 99 -10.63 10.36 -14.95
N TYR A 100 -9.36 10.13 -14.63
CA TYR A 100 -8.29 11.13 -14.84
C TYR A 100 -7.04 10.55 -15.51
N SER A 101 -7.06 9.27 -15.91
CA SER A 101 -5.90 8.56 -16.49
C SER A 101 -4.65 8.63 -15.61
N LYS A 102 -4.84 8.74 -14.29
CA LYS A 102 -3.76 8.94 -13.31
C LYS A 102 -3.73 7.80 -12.32
N SER A 103 -2.53 7.25 -12.14
CA SER A 103 -2.31 6.11 -11.25
C SER A 103 -2.39 6.46 -9.76
N HIS A 104 -2.44 7.76 -9.41
CA HIS A 104 -2.53 8.20 -8.02
C HIS A 104 -2.93 9.67 -7.77
N TRP A 105 -3.44 9.94 -6.56
CA TRP A 105 -3.75 11.25 -5.98
C TRP A 105 -2.70 12.36 -6.21
N ASN A 106 -1.42 12.08 -5.93
CA ASN A 106 -0.35 13.07 -6.06
C ASN A 106 -0.21 13.60 -7.49
N LEU A 107 -0.60 12.82 -8.51
CA LEU A 107 -0.59 13.22 -9.92
C LEU A 107 -1.82 14.06 -10.31
N LEU A 108 -2.85 14.10 -9.45
CA LEU A 108 -4.03 14.91 -9.70
C LEU A 108 -3.68 16.40 -9.57
N ASN A 109 -4.24 17.21 -10.45
CA ASN A 109 -4.17 18.66 -10.35
C ASN A 109 -5.15 19.19 -9.30
N LYS A 110 -5.07 20.49 -9.00
CA LYS A 110 -5.87 21.13 -7.94
C LYS A 110 -7.39 20.99 -8.15
N LYS A 111 -7.88 21.02 -9.40
CA LYS A 111 -9.31 20.89 -9.70
C LYS A 111 -9.79 19.44 -9.49
N GLU A 112 -9.03 18.48 -9.99
CA GLU A 112 -9.31 17.04 -9.84
C GLU A 112 -9.31 16.61 -8.37
N ARG A 113 -8.33 17.08 -7.59
CA ARG A 113 -8.27 16.80 -6.13
C ARG A 113 -9.52 17.29 -5.40
N ARG A 114 -10.00 18.49 -5.72
CA ARG A 114 -11.24 19.03 -5.13
C ARG A 114 -12.46 18.20 -5.53
N ALA A 115 -12.54 17.76 -6.79
CA ALA A 115 -13.63 16.93 -7.26
C ALA A 115 -13.68 15.58 -6.51
N VAL A 116 -12.54 14.91 -6.32
CA VAL A 116 -12.45 13.66 -5.55
C VAL A 116 -12.87 13.85 -4.09
N ILE A 117 -12.41 14.92 -3.44
CA ILE A 117 -12.81 15.24 -2.05
C ILE A 117 -14.32 15.49 -1.95
N ALA A 118 -14.87 16.32 -2.85
CA ALA A 118 -16.30 16.64 -2.86
C ALA A 118 -17.14 15.38 -3.11
N MET A 119 -16.71 14.52 -4.02
CA MET A 119 -17.34 13.24 -4.28
C MET A 119 -17.38 12.37 -3.01
N LEU A 120 -16.25 12.17 -2.33
CA LEU A 120 -16.20 11.37 -1.11
C LEU A 120 -17.07 11.95 0.01
N GLN A 121 -17.07 13.27 0.19
CA GLN A 121 -17.94 13.95 1.16
C GLN A 121 -19.43 13.72 0.83
N ASN A 122 -19.80 13.75 -0.45
CA ASN A 122 -21.18 13.47 -0.87
C ASN A 122 -21.57 12.02 -0.58
N TYR A 123 -20.68 11.05 -0.82
CA TYR A 123 -20.92 9.66 -0.45
C TYR A 123 -21.16 9.47 1.05
N ILE A 124 -20.34 10.10 1.89
CA ILE A 124 -20.52 10.04 3.36
C ILE A 124 -21.88 10.59 3.75
N LYS A 125 -22.26 11.78 3.25
CA LYS A 125 -23.57 12.39 3.50
C LYS A 125 -24.73 11.49 3.06
N GLN A 126 -24.61 10.83 1.91
CA GLN A 126 -25.63 9.90 1.42
C GLN A 126 -25.74 8.66 2.32
N ASN A 127 -24.62 8.10 2.76
CA ASN A 127 -24.59 6.96 3.68
C ASN A 127 -25.22 7.31 5.02
N GLU A 128 -24.94 8.50 5.57
CA GLU A 128 -25.57 9.00 6.80
C GLU A 128 -27.08 9.19 6.67
N LYS A 129 -27.55 9.75 5.54
CA LYS A 129 -28.99 9.90 5.27
C LYS A 129 -29.70 8.55 5.18
N LYS A 130 -29.08 7.57 4.50
CA LYS A 130 -29.62 6.21 4.42
C LYS A 130 -29.73 5.58 5.79
N ALA A 131 -28.68 5.67 6.61
CA ALA A 131 -28.71 5.16 7.98
C ALA A 131 -29.85 5.77 8.82
N LYS A 132 -30.01 7.10 8.79
CA LYS A 132 -31.08 7.81 9.52
C LYS A 132 -32.49 7.43 9.07
N ASN A 133 -32.69 7.18 7.78
CA ASN A 133 -33.99 6.79 7.25
C ASN A 133 -34.37 5.34 7.65
N THR A 134 -33.39 4.44 7.78
CA THR A 134 -33.63 3.08 8.28
C THR A 134 -34.06 3.10 9.75
N THR A 135 -33.39 3.90 10.60
CA THR A 135 -33.74 4.02 12.03
C THR A 135 -35.12 4.66 12.26
N LYS A 136 -35.54 5.60 11.40
CA LYS A 136 -36.89 6.18 11.46
C LYS A 136 -37.99 5.22 11.01
N LYS A 137 -37.69 4.27 10.12
CA LYS A 137 -38.68 3.30 9.64
C LYS A 137 -39.04 2.27 10.73
N GLU A 138 -38.10 1.95 11.61
CA GLU A 138 -38.32 1.02 12.73
C GLU A 138 -39.10 1.65 13.90
N THR A 139 -39.08 2.98 14.05
CA THR A 139 -39.82 3.69 15.10
C THR A 139 -41.25 4.09 14.72
N SER A 140 -41.68 3.88 13.47
CA SER A 140 -43.01 4.27 12.99
C SER A 140 -44.11 3.21 13.16
N ASN A 141 -43.79 2.01 13.69
CA ASN A 141 -44.79 0.99 14.02
C ASN A 141 -45.22 1.04 15.50
N GLY A 142 -45.35 2.25 16.06
CA GLY A 142 -45.97 2.47 17.37
C GLY A 142 -47.47 2.23 17.28
N HIS A 143 -47.90 1.00 17.55
CA HIS A 143 -49.30 0.61 17.72
C HIS A 143 -49.91 1.45 18.86
N THR A 144 -50.85 2.34 18.54
CA THR A 144 -51.65 3.04 19.55
C THR A 144 -52.70 2.07 20.08
N GLN A 145 -52.43 1.41 21.20
CA GLN A 145 -53.49 0.73 21.95
C GLN A 145 -54.25 1.79 22.75
N ASN A 146 -55.45 2.13 22.26
CA ASN A 146 -56.45 2.86 23.02
C ASN A 146 -56.83 2.05 24.28
N PRO A 147 -56.91 2.69 25.47
CA PRO A 147 -57.62 2.10 26.59
C PRO A 147 -59.10 2.48 26.49
N GLN A 148 -59.95 1.49 26.25
CA GLN A 148 -61.39 1.50 26.54
C GLN A 148 -61.67 0.09 27.08
N GLY A 149 -62.35 -0.14 28.19
CA GLY A 149 -63.14 0.66 29.11
C GLY A 149 -63.88 -0.37 29.97
#